data_AF-R7Z533-F1
#
_entry.id   AF-R7Z533-F1
#
_cell.length_a   1.000
_cell.length_b   1.000
_cell.length_c   1.000
_cell.angle_alpha   90.00
_cell.angle_beta   90.00
_cell.angle_gamma   90.00
#
_symmetry.space_group_name_H-M   'P 1'
#
loop_
_entity.id
_entity.type
_entity.pdbx_description
1 polymer ?
#
loop_
_entity_poly.entity_id
_entity_poly.type
_entity_poly.pdbx_seq_one_letter_code
_entity_poly.pdbx_strand_id
1 'polypeptide(L)'
;MPTPSTLNIALQNRTNSNTVYAYITGRAPDHNNALFILQRDGITPYYPTSPPEDGTSLEQDCAIRLGAPDTTTTVTTPHLDSARIWFSVDGKLTFKLNRGPALVEPSVSNRSDPNIDTNWGFAEFTYNNLQLYANITYVDFVSVPISLTLTSTTGATQHVTGMPANGLDIVCAGLRDQDARDNAGWSSLVVRRHGRNLRALSPNIGIVVDPLLFKGYFEPYVDQVWHKYVTKPLSVNTQTSSGVINGQVIQPELILGAHAFSKPSTRDIFSCSTGPFEERGSAERGNLIARLSAALNRSTILVDDTIPDTPPTYFQHPITNHYARIVHDANLDGRGYAFPYDDVTPTGGRDQSGAVNHGSPRLLTVAVGGNGASLLGPGIRAEL
;
A
#
# COMPACT_ATOMS: atom_id res chain seq x y z
N MET A 1 4.65 20.26 -19.74
CA MET A 1 4.27 19.51 -20.94
C MET A 1 3.46 18.31 -20.49
N PRO A 2 2.36 17.96 -21.16
CA PRO A 2 1.63 16.75 -20.81
C PRO A 2 2.52 15.52 -20.98
N THR A 3 2.28 14.50 -20.18
CA THR A 3 2.88 13.18 -20.38
C THR A 3 2.45 12.57 -21.73
N PRO A 4 3.24 11.65 -22.32
CA PRO A 4 2.83 10.93 -23.53
C PRO A 4 1.53 10.15 -23.34
N SER A 5 0.76 9.90 -24.40
CA SER A 5 -0.50 9.13 -24.30
C SER A 5 -0.34 7.67 -23.86
N THR A 6 0.89 7.14 -23.91
CA THR A 6 1.22 5.79 -23.46
C THR A 6 2.54 5.76 -22.70
N LEU A 7 2.70 4.77 -21.83
CA LEU A 7 3.92 4.52 -21.07
C LEU A 7 4.35 3.07 -21.24
N ASN A 8 5.65 2.87 -21.48
CA ASN A 8 6.25 1.55 -21.40
C ASN A 8 6.53 1.19 -19.94
N ILE A 9 6.20 -0.05 -19.58
CA ILE A 9 6.49 -0.64 -18.28
C ILE A 9 7.33 -1.90 -18.50
N ALA A 10 8.52 -1.94 -17.91
CA ALA A 10 9.40 -3.09 -17.91
C ALA A 10 9.10 -3.98 -16.70
N LEU A 11 8.53 -5.16 -16.94
CA LEU A 11 8.21 -6.14 -15.91
C LEU A 11 9.35 -7.15 -15.79
N GLN A 12 10.02 -7.21 -14.64
CA GLN A 12 11.17 -8.08 -14.41
C GLN A 12 10.80 -9.28 -13.54
N ASN A 13 11.14 -10.48 -14.01
CA ASN A 13 11.05 -11.67 -13.18
C ASN A 13 12.32 -11.81 -12.33
N ARG A 14 12.22 -11.44 -11.05
CA ARG A 14 13.26 -11.63 -10.02
C ARG A 14 12.83 -12.70 -9.01
N THR A 15 12.01 -13.65 -9.44
CA THR A 15 11.66 -14.85 -8.67
C THR A 15 12.62 -15.99 -9.03
N ASN A 16 12.49 -17.12 -8.35
CA ASN A 16 13.12 -18.39 -8.78
C ASN A 16 12.25 -19.21 -9.74
N SER A 17 11.05 -18.71 -10.11
CA SER A 17 10.10 -19.45 -10.93
C SER A 17 10.19 -19.09 -12.42
N ASN A 18 10.02 -20.11 -13.27
CA ASN A 18 9.87 -19.95 -14.72
C ASN A 18 8.41 -19.67 -15.14
N THR A 19 7.49 -19.58 -14.17
CA THR A 19 6.05 -19.40 -14.38
C THR A 19 5.57 -18.26 -13.51
N VAL A 20 5.66 -17.04 -14.05
CA VAL A 20 5.11 -15.84 -13.44
C VAL A 20 4.18 -15.16 -14.43
N TYR A 21 3.03 -14.72 -13.95
CA TYR A 21 2.07 -13.95 -14.73
C TYR A 21 1.95 -12.54 -14.17
N ALA A 22 1.74 -11.58 -15.05
CA ALA A 22 1.38 -10.22 -14.72
C ALA A 22 -0.03 -9.89 -15.27
N TYR A 23 -0.69 -8.94 -14.61
CA TYR A 23 -1.96 -8.36 -15.05
C TYR A 23 -1.91 -6.86 -14.80
N ILE A 24 -2.50 -6.06 -15.67
CA ILE A 24 -2.65 -4.62 -15.45
C ILE A 24 -4.11 -4.24 -15.52
N THR A 25 -4.62 -3.60 -14.47
CA THR A 25 -6.00 -3.16 -14.34
C THR A 25 -6.05 -1.69 -13.95
N GLY A 26 -7.14 -0.99 -14.21
CA GLY A 26 -7.31 0.40 -13.78
C GLY A 26 -8.55 1.05 -14.39
N ARG A 27 -8.59 2.38 -14.36
CA ARG A 27 -9.58 3.18 -15.08
C ARG A 27 -8.89 4.02 -16.14
N ALA A 28 -9.41 4.05 -17.37
CA ALA A 28 -8.84 4.84 -18.45
C ALA A 28 -9.51 6.23 -18.51
N PRO A 29 -8.90 7.29 -17.93
CA PRO A 29 -9.50 8.63 -17.93
C PRO A 29 -9.76 9.15 -19.36
N ASP A 30 -8.86 8.85 -20.29
CA ASP A 30 -8.98 9.23 -21.71
C ASP A 30 -10.05 8.41 -22.47
N HIS A 31 -10.71 7.45 -21.80
CA HIS A 31 -11.78 6.62 -22.34
C HIS A 31 -13.03 6.66 -21.45
N ASN A 32 -13.49 7.87 -21.11
CA ASN A 32 -14.67 8.10 -20.26
C ASN A 32 -14.59 7.37 -18.90
N ASN A 33 -13.39 7.28 -18.33
CA ASN A 33 -13.12 6.56 -17.09
C ASN A 33 -13.52 5.07 -17.13
N ALA A 34 -13.48 4.44 -18.31
CA ALA A 34 -13.86 3.05 -18.49
C ALA A 34 -12.98 2.10 -17.66
N LEU A 35 -13.56 0.97 -17.22
CA LEU A 35 -12.79 -0.13 -16.68
C LEU A 35 -11.78 -0.61 -17.72
N PHE A 36 -10.51 -0.70 -17.34
CA PHE A 36 -9.43 -1.14 -18.19
C PHE A 36 -8.78 -2.40 -17.63
N ILE A 37 -8.47 -3.33 -18.52
CA ILE A 37 -7.59 -4.47 -18.28
C ILE A 37 -6.67 -4.59 -19.51
N LEU A 38 -5.39 -4.93 -19.32
CA LEU A 38 -4.47 -5.16 -20.43
C LEU A 38 -4.54 -6.63 -20.88
N GLN A 39 -4.68 -6.86 -22.19
CA GLN A 39 -4.68 -8.22 -22.73
C GLN A 39 -3.30 -8.88 -22.65
N ARG A 40 -3.26 -10.20 -22.81
CA ARG A 40 -2.05 -11.03 -22.67
C ARG A 40 -0.87 -10.66 -23.58
N ASP A 41 -1.10 -9.91 -24.65
CA ASP A 41 -0.04 -9.43 -25.55
C ASP A 41 0.76 -8.27 -24.97
N GLY A 42 0.29 -7.69 -23.85
CA GLY A 42 0.96 -6.60 -23.16
C GLY A 42 0.80 -5.24 -23.83
N ILE A 43 -0.07 -5.09 -24.84
CA ILE A 43 -0.24 -3.83 -25.57
C ILE A 43 -1.72 -3.52 -25.84
N THR A 44 -2.56 -4.52 -26.09
CA THR A 44 -3.96 -4.31 -26.48
C THR A 44 -4.85 -4.00 -25.27
N PRO A 45 -5.49 -2.82 -25.22
CA PRO A 45 -6.50 -2.51 -24.20
C PRO A 45 -7.72 -3.44 -24.29
N TYR A 46 -8.22 -3.89 -23.14
CA TYR A 46 -9.53 -4.51 -23.01
C TYR A 46 -10.42 -3.64 -22.12
N TYR A 47 -11.54 -3.19 -22.69
CA TYR A 47 -12.59 -2.46 -22.01
C TYR A 47 -13.83 -3.36 -21.95
N PRO A 48 -14.03 -4.12 -20.86
CA PRO A 48 -15.19 -4.99 -20.73
C PRO A 48 -16.49 -4.19 -20.83
N THR A 49 -17.54 -4.81 -21.36
CA THR A 49 -18.91 -4.32 -21.23
C THR A 49 -19.58 -4.94 -20.00
N SER A 50 -20.73 -4.39 -19.58
CA SER A 50 -21.47 -4.96 -18.46
C SER A 50 -21.91 -6.39 -18.78
N PRO A 51 -21.51 -7.40 -18.00
CA PRO A 51 -21.95 -8.78 -18.22
C PRO A 51 -23.44 -8.96 -17.89
N PRO A 52 -24.08 -10.05 -18.36
CA PRO A 52 -25.47 -10.36 -18.02
C PRO A 52 -25.66 -10.73 -16.55
N GLU A 53 -24.63 -11.25 -15.89
CA GLU A 53 -24.64 -11.68 -14.48
C GLU A 53 -23.35 -11.34 -13.74
N ASP A 54 -23.45 -11.33 -12.41
CA ASP A 54 -22.29 -11.09 -11.53
C ASP A 54 -21.40 -12.32 -11.45
N GLY A 55 -20.09 -12.12 -11.25
CA GLY A 55 -19.13 -13.23 -11.23
C GLY A 55 -18.82 -13.83 -12.61
N THR A 56 -19.14 -13.14 -13.71
CA THR A 56 -18.85 -13.58 -15.09
C THR A 56 -17.34 -13.58 -15.33
N SER A 57 -16.81 -14.59 -16.03
CA SER A 57 -15.39 -14.60 -16.43
C SER A 57 -15.05 -13.48 -17.42
N LEU A 58 -13.80 -13.05 -17.46
CA LEU A 58 -13.31 -12.17 -18.53
C LEU A 58 -13.45 -12.84 -19.89
N GLU A 59 -13.84 -12.09 -20.91
CA GLU A 59 -13.94 -12.57 -22.30
C GLU A 59 -12.56 -12.68 -22.96
N GLN A 60 -11.59 -11.89 -22.49
CA GLN A 60 -10.23 -11.84 -23.02
C GLN A 60 -9.23 -12.46 -22.02
N ASP A 61 -8.25 -13.20 -22.54
CA ASP A 61 -7.11 -13.67 -21.73
C ASP A 61 -6.20 -12.48 -21.43
N CYS A 62 -6.13 -12.11 -20.15
CA CYS A 62 -5.38 -10.97 -19.66
C CYS A 62 -4.11 -11.38 -18.89
N ALA A 63 -3.76 -12.67 -18.91
CA ALA A 63 -2.58 -13.18 -18.22
C ALA A 63 -1.31 -12.98 -19.07
N ILE A 64 -0.55 -11.94 -18.77
CA ILE A 64 0.72 -11.63 -19.44
C ILE A 64 1.80 -12.53 -18.87
N ARG A 65 2.32 -13.47 -19.66
CA ARG A 65 3.36 -14.40 -19.19
C ARG A 65 4.72 -13.72 -19.20
N LEU A 66 5.39 -13.68 -18.04
CA LEU A 66 6.77 -13.23 -17.92
C LEU A 66 7.75 -14.29 -18.44
N GLY A 67 8.97 -13.85 -18.77
CA GLY A 67 10.06 -14.76 -19.14
C GLY A 67 10.65 -15.51 -17.94
N ALA A 68 11.75 -16.23 -18.18
CA ALA A 68 12.53 -16.92 -17.16
C ALA A 68 13.08 -15.94 -16.09
N PRO A 69 13.57 -16.43 -14.93
CA PRO A 69 14.28 -15.58 -13.97
C PRO A 69 15.33 -14.69 -14.64
N ASP A 70 15.45 -13.46 -14.13
CA ASP A 70 16.35 -12.39 -14.60
C ASP A 70 16.06 -11.83 -16.01
N THR A 71 14.91 -12.16 -16.58
CA THR A 71 14.44 -11.59 -17.85
C THR A 71 13.44 -10.45 -17.66
N THR A 72 13.26 -9.64 -18.71
CA THR A 72 12.32 -8.51 -18.75
C THR A 72 11.28 -8.74 -19.84
N THR A 73 10.02 -8.48 -19.51
CA THR A 73 8.90 -8.36 -20.45
C THR A 73 8.43 -6.92 -20.46
N THR A 74 8.40 -6.28 -21.62
CA THR A 74 7.90 -4.90 -21.75
C THR A 74 6.43 -4.92 -22.14
N VAL A 75 5.64 -4.08 -21.48
CA VAL A 75 4.23 -3.83 -21.79
C VAL A 75 4.01 -2.33 -21.99
N THR A 76 2.90 -1.96 -22.63
CA THR A 76 2.54 -0.56 -22.88
C THR A 76 1.12 -0.30 -22.40
N THR A 77 0.94 0.75 -21.60
CA THR A 77 -0.37 1.15 -21.08
C THR A 77 -0.73 2.56 -21.55
N PRO A 78 -2.03 2.89 -21.72
CA PRO A 78 -2.45 4.28 -21.84
C PRO A 78 -2.33 5.00 -20.48
N HIS A 79 -2.82 6.24 -20.39
CA HIS A 79 -3.14 6.84 -19.10
C HIS A 79 -4.14 5.97 -18.34
N LEU A 80 -3.87 5.74 -17.06
CA LEU A 80 -4.67 4.92 -16.16
C LEU A 80 -4.69 5.54 -14.77
N ASP A 81 -5.89 5.69 -14.20
CA ASP A 81 -6.11 6.09 -12.81
C ASP A 81 -6.44 4.86 -11.94
N SER A 82 -6.02 4.90 -10.68
CA SER A 82 -6.24 3.83 -9.69
C SER A 82 -5.84 2.45 -10.23
N ALA A 83 -4.69 2.40 -10.90
CA ALA A 83 -4.25 1.23 -11.62
C ALA A 83 -3.40 0.31 -10.74
N ARG A 84 -3.41 -0.98 -11.07
CA ARG A 84 -2.64 -2.02 -10.37
C ARG A 84 -1.88 -2.88 -11.37
N ILE A 85 -0.66 -3.23 -10.98
CA ILE A 85 0.18 -4.22 -11.64
C ILE A 85 0.25 -5.42 -10.71
N TRP A 86 -0.49 -6.47 -11.05
CA TRP A 86 -0.58 -7.69 -10.29
C TRP A 86 0.47 -8.68 -10.77
N PHE A 87 1.03 -9.46 -9.86
CA PHE A 87 1.89 -10.59 -10.18
C PHE A 87 1.39 -11.85 -9.48
N SER A 88 1.48 -12.98 -10.15
CA SER A 88 1.26 -14.29 -9.54
C SER A 88 2.32 -15.29 -9.95
N VAL A 89 2.76 -16.10 -8.98
CA VAL A 89 3.85 -17.08 -9.12
C VAL A 89 3.27 -18.48 -9.13
N ASP A 90 3.73 -19.30 -10.07
CA ASP A 90 3.34 -20.71 -10.28
C ASP A 90 1.86 -20.97 -10.61
N GLY A 91 1.05 -19.91 -10.77
CA GLY A 91 -0.36 -20.00 -11.13
C GLY A 91 -0.90 -18.68 -11.68
N LYS A 92 -1.96 -18.76 -12.50
CA LYS A 92 -2.70 -17.59 -12.99
C LYS A 92 -3.63 -17.05 -11.90
N LEU A 93 -3.90 -15.74 -11.93
CA LEU A 93 -5.04 -15.15 -11.24
C LEU A 93 -6.32 -15.32 -12.05
N THR A 94 -7.43 -15.45 -11.32
CA THR A 94 -8.80 -15.44 -11.82
C THR A 94 -9.43 -14.11 -11.44
N PHE A 95 -9.75 -13.31 -12.46
CA PHE A 95 -10.57 -12.10 -12.34
C PHE A 95 -11.98 -12.40 -12.84
N LYS A 96 -12.97 -11.76 -12.22
CA LYS A 96 -14.39 -11.84 -12.64
C LYS A 96 -14.95 -10.44 -12.88
N LEU A 97 -16.13 -10.37 -13.47
CA LEU A 97 -16.87 -9.14 -13.72
C LEU A 97 -18.27 -9.22 -13.10
N ASN A 98 -18.64 -8.12 -12.43
CA ASN A 98 -20.00 -7.82 -12.03
C ASN A 98 -20.64 -6.85 -13.01
N ARG A 99 -21.98 -6.76 -12.98
CA ARG A 99 -22.77 -5.77 -13.71
C ARG A 99 -22.27 -4.35 -13.40
N GLY A 100 -22.26 -3.48 -14.40
CA GLY A 100 -21.73 -2.13 -14.25
C GLY A 100 -21.04 -1.62 -15.51
N PRO A 101 -19.99 -2.27 -16.04
CA PRO A 101 -19.17 -3.38 -15.51
C PRO A 101 -18.27 -3.00 -14.34
N ALA A 102 -18.04 -3.94 -13.42
CA ALA A 102 -17.11 -3.79 -12.31
C ALA A 102 -16.19 -5.00 -12.20
N LEU A 103 -14.88 -4.77 -12.07
CA LEU A 103 -13.91 -5.84 -11.87
C LEU A 103 -14.04 -6.39 -10.45
N VAL A 104 -14.16 -7.71 -10.35
CA VAL A 104 -13.99 -8.44 -9.10
C VAL A 104 -12.51 -8.82 -9.01
N GLU A 105 -11.81 -8.11 -8.15
CA GLU A 105 -10.38 -8.31 -7.89
C GLU A 105 -10.15 -9.48 -6.91
N PRO A 106 -8.97 -10.11 -6.94
CA PRO A 106 -8.60 -11.16 -6.00
C PRO A 106 -8.75 -10.72 -4.54
N SER A 107 -9.38 -11.56 -3.71
CA SER A 107 -9.55 -11.32 -2.28
C SER A 107 -8.71 -12.27 -1.43
N VAL A 108 -7.94 -11.71 -0.49
CA VAL A 108 -7.22 -12.49 0.53
C VAL A 108 -8.05 -12.75 1.80
N SER A 109 -9.18 -12.06 1.98
CA SER A 109 -10.06 -12.19 3.15
C SER A 109 -11.25 -13.14 2.90
N ASN A 110 -11.63 -13.34 1.65
CA ASN A 110 -12.65 -14.32 1.28
C ASN A 110 -12.04 -15.72 1.12
N ARG A 111 -12.34 -16.63 2.07
CA ARG A 111 -11.80 -18.00 2.06
C ARG A 111 -12.20 -18.84 0.83
N SER A 112 -13.28 -18.46 0.15
CA SER A 112 -13.76 -19.13 -1.06
C SER A 112 -13.26 -18.48 -2.35
N ASP A 113 -12.41 -17.44 -2.27
CA ASP A 113 -11.85 -16.78 -3.44
C ASP A 113 -11.01 -17.79 -4.26
N PRO A 114 -11.16 -17.84 -5.60
CA PRO A 114 -10.40 -18.76 -6.43
C PRO A 114 -8.88 -18.52 -6.39
N ASN A 115 -8.44 -17.35 -5.91
CA ASN A 115 -7.04 -16.96 -5.79
C ASN A 115 -6.50 -17.11 -4.36
N ILE A 116 -7.28 -17.67 -3.42
CA ILE A 116 -6.92 -17.71 -2.00
C ILE A 116 -5.62 -18.49 -1.74
N ASP A 117 -5.31 -19.49 -2.55
CA ASP A 117 -4.10 -20.32 -2.43
C ASP A 117 -2.97 -19.90 -3.37
N THR A 118 -3.20 -18.92 -4.25
CA THR A 118 -2.20 -18.43 -5.20
C THR A 118 -1.21 -17.49 -4.49
N ASN A 119 0.07 -17.59 -4.84
CA ASN A 119 1.09 -16.65 -4.38
C ASN A 119 1.10 -15.42 -5.30
N TRP A 120 0.51 -14.32 -4.84
CA TRP A 120 0.34 -13.11 -5.63
C TRP A 120 0.47 -11.86 -4.78
N GLY A 121 0.80 -10.75 -5.43
CA GLY A 121 0.87 -9.40 -4.86
C GLY A 121 0.72 -8.37 -5.96
N PHE A 122 0.71 -7.08 -5.62
CA PHE A 122 0.56 -6.01 -6.60
C PHE A 122 1.30 -4.74 -6.19
N ALA A 123 1.57 -3.90 -7.18
CA ALA A 123 1.94 -2.50 -7.00
C ALA A 123 0.87 -1.61 -7.64
N GLU A 124 0.81 -0.36 -7.21
CA GLU A 124 -0.20 0.60 -7.63
C GLU A 124 0.45 1.71 -8.46
N PHE A 125 -0.31 2.28 -9.40
CA PHE A 125 0.10 3.48 -10.10
C PHE A 125 -1.08 4.30 -10.62
N THR A 126 -0.80 5.57 -10.83
CA THR A 126 -1.62 6.49 -11.61
C THR A 126 -0.72 7.12 -12.66
N TYR A 127 -1.12 7.00 -13.92
CA TYR A 127 -0.47 7.65 -15.04
C TYR A 127 -1.49 8.56 -15.74
N ASN A 128 -1.28 9.86 -15.66
CA ASN A 128 -2.18 10.87 -16.23
C ASN A 128 -1.37 11.99 -16.87
N ASN A 129 -2.08 12.95 -17.47
CA ASN A 129 -1.50 14.09 -18.20
C ASN A 129 -0.49 14.94 -17.39
N LEU A 130 -0.41 14.80 -16.06
CA LEU A 130 0.51 15.55 -15.21
C LEU A 130 1.75 14.75 -14.82
N GLN A 131 1.61 13.46 -14.53
CA GLN A 131 2.69 12.62 -14.01
C GLN A 131 2.40 11.12 -14.09
N LEU A 132 3.46 10.34 -13.85
CA LEU A 132 3.33 9.01 -13.26
C LEU A 132 3.57 9.13 -11.74
N TYR A 133 2.72 8.49 -10.95
CA TYR A 133 2.94 8.17 -9.54
C TYR A 133 2.76 6.66 -9.37
N ALA A 134 3.70 5.97 -8.74
CA ALA A 134 3.63 4.53 -8.49
C ALA A 134 4.16 4.19 -7.10
N ASN A 135 3.58 3.19 -6.44
CA ASN A 135 3.97 2.76 -5.10
C ASN A 135 3.90 1.24 -4.95
N ILE A 136 4.80 0.69 -4.13
CA ILE A 136 4.59 -0.63 -3.54
C ILE A 136 3.53 -0.51 -2.44
N THR A 137 2.88 -1.60 -2.10
CA THR A 137 1.83 -1.57 -1.07
C THR A 137 1.77 -2.84 -0.24
N TYR A 138 1.50 -2.64 1.04
CA TYR A 138 1.30 -3.65 2.07
C TYR A 138 0.06 -3.33 2.92
N VAL A 139 -0.81 -2.42 2.44
CA VAL A 139 -2.04 -1.99 3.14
C VAL A 139 -2.98 -3.16 3.38
N ASP A 140 -3.01 -4.11 2.44
CA ASP A 140 -3.84 -5.30 2.56
C ASP A 140 -3.04 -6.49 3.13
N PHE A 141 -1.85 -6.75 2.60
CA PHE A 141 -1.00 -7.87 3.03
C PHE A 141 0.42 -7.79 2.43
N VAL A 142 1.36 -8.54 3.03
CA VAL A 142 2.68 -8.86 2.49
C VAL A 142 2.66 -10.22 1.80
N SER A 143 3.30 -10.35 0.63
CA SER A 143 3.42 -11.60 -0.12
C SER A 143 4.72 -11.65 -0.94
N VAL A 144 4.63 -11.64 -2.28
CA VAL A 144 5.79 -11.55 -3.18
C VAL A 144 6.43 -10.17 -3.08
N PRO A 145 7.76 -10.08 -2.89
CA PRO A 145 8.45 -8.79 -2.90
C PRO A 145 8.31 -8.09 -4.26
N ILE A 146 8.10 -6.77 -4.25
CA ILE A 146 8.06 -5.93 -5.45
C ILE A 146 9.00 -4.74 -5.24
N SER A 147 9.70 -4.34 -6.29
CA SER A 147 10.52 -3.12 -6.33
C SER A 147 10.12 -2.26 -7.53
N LEU A 148 10.39 -0.96 -7.44
CA LEU A 148 10.06 0.04 -8.46
C LEU A 148 11.29 0.82 -8.87
N THR A 149 11.46 1.06 -10.17
CA THR A 149 12.42 2.04 -10.68
C THR A 149 11.76 2.90 -11.73
N LEU A 150 11.68 4.19 -11.49
CA LEU A 150 11.16 5.16 -12.44
C LEU A 150 12.31 5.92 -13.08
N THR A 151 12.38 5.90 -14.41
CA THR A 151 13.32 6.72 -15.18
C THR A 151 12.57 7.83 -15.92
N SER A 152 13.04 9.06 -15.81
CA SER A 152 12.49 10.21 -16.52
C SER A 152 13.03 10.32 -17.95
N THR A 153 12.44 11.22 -18.75
CA THR A 153 12.94 11.58 -20.08
C THR A 153 14.33 12.22 -20.05
N THR A 154 14.71 12.85 -18.93
CA THR A 154 16.05 13.42 -18.72
C THR A 154 17.09 12.38 -18.25
N GLY A 155 16.65 11.15 -17.97
CA GLY A 155 17.51 10.07 -17.47
C GLY A 155 17.66 10.03 -15.94
N ALA A 156 17.02 10.95 -15.21
CA ALA A 156 16.95 10.88 -13.75
C ALA A 156 16.19 9.63 -13.31
N THR A 157 16.64 8.99 -12.23
CA THR A 157 16.02 7.78 -11.70
C THR A 157 15.54 7.97 -10.26
N GLN A 158 14.40 7.39 -9.95
CA GLN A 158 13.94 7.12 -8.59
C GLN A 158 13.81 5.61 -8.41
N HIS A 159 14.21 5.11 -7.25
CA HIS A 159 14.17 3.68 -6.95
C HIS A 159 13.51 3.45 -5.60
N VAL A 160 12.71 2.40 -5.50
CA VAL A 160 12.19 1.80 -4.26
C VAL A 160 12.58 0.34 -4.26
N THR A 161 13.31 -0.07 -3.24
CA THR A 161 13.98 -1.37 -3.18
C THR A 161 13.02 -2.50 -2.86
N GLY A 162 12.05 -2.24 -1.98
CA GLY A 162 11.17 -3.27 -1.44
C GLY A 162 11.92 -4.23 -0.51
N MET A 163 11.38 -5.44 -0.40
CA MET A 163 11.91 -6.50 0.46
C MET A 163 12.89 -7.43 -0.28
N PRO A 164 13.81 -8.10 0.43
CA PRO A 164 14.59 -9.20 -0.15
C PRO A 164 13.69 -10.41 -0.45
N ALA A 165 14.22 -11.41 -1.16
CA ALA A 165 13.48 -12.61 -1.54
C ALA A 165 12.84 -13.37 -0.35
N ASN A 166 13.46 -13.31 0.83
CA ASN A 166 12.94 -13.89 2.08
C ASN A 166 12.13 -12.89 2.94
N GLY A 167 11.73 -11.75 2.39
CA GLY A 167 11.04 -10.68 3.10
C GLY A 167 9.75 -11.13 3.81
N LEU A 168 8.93 -11.93 3.14
CA LEU A 168 7.72 -12.49 3.76
C LEU A 168 8.05 -13.34 5.00
N ASP A 169 9.13 -14.13 4.95
CA ASP A 169 9.53 -14.95 6.09
C ASP A 169 10.02 -14.09 7.25
N ILE A 170 10.75 -13.00 6.97
CA ILE A 170 11.16 -12.01 7.98
C ILE A 170 9.93 -11.38 8.64
N VAL A 171 8.94 -10.93 7.86
CA VAL A 171 7.71 -10.34 8.39
C VAL A 171 6.94 -11.36 9.24
N CYS A 172 6.73 -12.57 8.75
CA CYS A 172 6.03 -13.61 9.50
C CYS A 172 6.75 -14.01 10.79
N ALA A 173 8.09 -14.04 10.79
CA ALA A 173 8.86 -14.26 12.01
C ALA A 173 8.68 -13.10 13.00
N GLY A 174 8.83 -11.86 12.53
CA GLY A 174 8.63 -10.66 13.34
C GLY A 174 7.24 -10.58 13.98
N LEU A 175 6.18 -10.97 13.25
CA LEU A 175 4.82 -11.00 13.77
C LEU A 175 4.64 -12.05 14.87
N ARG A 176 5.22 -13.26 14.70
CA ARG A 176 5.19 -14.29 15.74
C ARG A 176 5.99 -13.87 16.97
N ASP A 177 7.15 -13.26 16.77
CA ASP A 177 7.98 -12.76 17.86
C ASP A 177 7.29 -11.64 18.62
N GLN A 178 6.57 -10.75 17.92
CA GLN A 178 5.79 -9.70 18.57
C GLN A 178 4.64 -10.30 19.38
N ASP A 179 3.91 -11.25 18.82
CA ASP A 179 2.82 -11.93 19.52
C ASP A 179 3.31 -12.66 20.78
N ALA A 180 4.50 -13.25 20.73
CA ALA A 180 5.11 -13.86 21.91
C ALA A 180 5.44 -12.85 23.03
N ARG A 181 5.54 -11.55 22.73
CA ARG A 181 5.83 -10.48 23.71
C ARG A 181 4.57 -9.92 24.35
N ASP A 182 3.52 -9.69 23.57
CA ASP A 182 2.32 -8.97 24.02
C ASP A 182 1.02 -9.78 23.97
N ASN A 183 1.03 -10.93 23.29
CA ASN A 183 -0.13 -11.81 23.08
C ASN A 183 -1.35 -11.08 22.49
N ALA A 184 -1.12 -10.06 21.64
CA ALA A 184 -2.18 -9.23 21.06
C ALA A 184 -2.86 -9.87 19.83
N GLY A 185 -2.32 -10.97 19.30
CA GLY A 185 -2.84 -11.70 18.15
C GLY A 185 -2.07 -11.49 16.85
N TRP A 186 -0.85 -10.93 16.89
CA TRP A 186 -0.06 -10.63 15.68
C TRP A 186 0.26 -11.88 14.85
N SER A 187 0.44 -13.04 15.49
CA SER A 187 0.73 -14.29 14.80
C SER A 187 -0.45 -14.79 13.96
N SER A 188 -1.69 -14.41 14.31
CA SER A 188 -2.91 -14.73 13.57
C SER A 188 -2.98 -14.05 12.20
N LEU A 189 -2.18 -13.01 11.96
CA LEU A 189 -2.05 -12.38 10.65
C LEU A 189 -1.28 -13.25 9.64
N VAL A 190 -0.55 -14.28 10.10
CA VAL A 190 0.28 -15.12 9.24
C VAL A 190 -0.55 -16.24 8.60
N VAL A 191 -0.67 -16.21 7.27
CA VAL A 191 -1.34 -17.25 6.49
C VAL A 191 -0.29 -18.21 5.94
N ARG A 192 -0.47 -19.51 6.23
CA ARG A 192 0.43 -20.59 5.78
C ARG A 192 -0.29 -21.56 4.87
N ARG A 193 0.45 -22.14 3.93
CA ARG A 193 -0.04 -23.17 3.01
C ARG A 193 1.09 -24.16 2.72
N HIS A 194 0.79 -25.46 2.83
CA HIS A 194 1.79 -26.54 2.64
C HIS A 194 3.05 -26.36 3.50
N GLY A 195 2.88 -25.92 4.76
CA GLY A 195 4.00 -25.71 5.68
C GLY A 195 4.85 -24.46 5.42
N ARG A 196 4.58 -23.68 4.37
CA ARG A 196 5.27 -22.42 4.06
C ARG A 196 4.39 -21.20 4.33
N ASN A 197 5.00 -20.05 4.56
CA ASN A 197 4.28 -18.78 4.59
C ASN A 197 3.75 -18.47 3.18
N LEU A 198 2.49 -18.06 3.09
CA LEU A 198 1.84 -17.66 1.83
C LEU A 198 1.66 -16.15 1.76
N ARG A 199 1.24 -15.54 2.88
CA ARG A 199 1.11 -14.09 3.05
C ARG A 199 1.03 -13.72 4.53
N ALA A 200 1.28 -12.46 4.85
CA ALA A 200 0.96 -11.86 6.13
C ALA A 200 -0.09 -10.77 5.93
N LEU A 201 -1.28 -10.93 6.51
CA LEU A 201 -2.37 -9.96 6.39
C LEU A 201 -2.01 -8.68 7.16
N SER A 202 -2.46 -7.53 6.67
CA SER A 202 -2.45 -6.31 7.49
C SER A 202 -3.46 -6.42 8.63
N PRO A 203 -3.34 -5.62 9.69
CA PRO A 203 -4.31 -5.60 10.78
C PRO A 203 -5.74 -5.32 10.30
N ASN A 204 -5.91 -4.45 9.29
CA ASN A 204 -7.22 -4.15 8.72
C ASN A 204 -7.86 -5.40 8.09
N ILE A 205 -7.10 -6.14 7.27
CA ILE A 205 -7.58 -7.38 6.66
C ILE A 205 -7.73 -8.50 7.69
N GLY A 206 -6.86 -8.57 8.69
CA GLY A 206 -6.98 -9.47 9.83
C GLY A 206 -8.31 -9.29 10.56
N ILE A 207 -8.72 -8.05 10.83
CA ILE A 207 -10.00 -7.71 11.46
C ILE A 207 -11.20 -8.07 10.56
N VAL A 208 -11.07 -7.95 9.23
CA VAL A 208 -12.12 -8.43 8.31
C VAL A 208 -12.32 -9.94 8.42
N VAL A 209 -11.23 -10.70 8.62
CA VAL A 209 -11.28 -12.17 8.76
C VAL A 209 -11.73 -12.60 10.16
N ASP A 210 -11.28 -11.91 11.20
CA ASP A 210 -11.68 -12.10 12.60
C ASP A 210 -12.01 -10.75 13.26
N PRO A 211 -13.30 -10.37 13.34
CA PRO A 211 -13.72 -9.08 13.89
C PRO A 211 -13.34 -8.82 15.36
N LEU A 212 -12.89 -9.84 16.10
CA LEU A 212 -12.44 -9.70 17.48
C LEU A 212 -10.94 -9.47 17.61
N LEU A 213 -10.18 -9.67 16.53
CA LEU A 213 -8.72 -9.48 16.52
C LEU A 213 -8.38 -8.02 16.89
N PHE A 214 -7.40 -7.86 17.78
CA PHE A 214 -6.96 -6.57 18.33
C PHE A 214 -8.03 -5.71 19.05
N LYS A 215 -9.22 -6.25 19.36
CA LYS A 215 -10.25 -5.47 20.06
C LYS A 215 -9.70 -4.89 21.37
N GLY A 216 -9.67 -3.56 21.50
CA GLY A 216 -9.18 -2.90 22.70
C GLY A 216 -7.67 -2.62 22.73
N TYR A 217 -6.91 -2.96 21.68
CA TYR A 217 -5.44 -2.88 21.68
C TYR A 217 -4.90 -1.44 21.79
N PHE A 218 -5.42 -0.49 21.02
CA PHE A 218 -4.98 0.92 21.03
C PHE A 218 -5.65 1.78 22.10
N GLU A 219 -6.76 1.33 22.68
CA GLU A 219 -7.59 2.10 23.60
C GLU A 219 -6.78 2.67 24.80
N PRO A 220 -5.87 1.92 25.45
CA PRO A 220 -5.02 2.47 26.51
C PRO A 220 -4.05 3.57 26.03
N TYR A 221 -3.59 3.50 24.78
CA TYR A 221 -2.75 4.54 24.18
C TYR A 221 -3.59 5.78 23.84
N VAL A 222 -4.77 5.60 23.24
CA VAL A 222 -5.72 6.68 22.93
C VAL A 222 -6.15 7.42 24.19
N ASP A 223 -6.37 6.72 25.30
CA ASP A 223 -6.70 7.33 26.59
C ASP A 223 -5.59 8.26 27.09
N GLN A 224 -4.32 7.86 26.96
CA GLN A 224 -3.18 8.70 27.30
C GLN A 224 -3.09 9.93 26.40
N VAL A 225 -3.31 9.75 25.09
CA VAL A 225 -3.31 10.85 24.11
C VAL A 225 -4.38 11.87 24.47
N TRP A 226 -5.60 11.41 24.72
CA TRP A 226 -6.69 12.30 25.08
C TRP A 226 -6.42 13.02 26.40
N HIS A 227 -5.86 12.33 27.40
CA HIS A 227 -5.51 12.94 28.68
C HIS A 227 -4.44 14.05 28.53
N LYS A 228 -3.37 13.77 27.78
CA LYS A 228 -2.28 14.74 27.50
C LYS A 228 -2.83 16.03 26.91
N TYR A 229 -3.67 15.91 25.90
CA TYR A 229 -4.19 17.07 25.17
C TYR A 229 -5.39 17.75 25.82
N VAL A 230 -5.79 17.38 27.05
CA VAL A 230 -6.71 18.22 27.87
C VAL A 230 -6.03 19.50 28.30
N THR A 231 -4.73 19.48 28.60
CA THR A 231 -4.00 20.63 29.17
C THR A 231 -2.91 21.18 28.26
N LYS A 232 -2.64 20.49 27.16
CA LYS A 232 -1.61 20.85 26.18
C LYS A 232 -2.23 20.96 24.79
N PRO A 233 -1.86 21.95 23.96
CA PRO A 233 -2.31 21.98 22.58
C PRO A 233 -1.57 20.93 21.73
N LEU A 234 -2.27 20.35 20.75
CA LEU A 234 -1.74 19.60 19.62
C LEU A 234 -1.69 20.52 18.40
N SER A 235 -0.55 20.59 17.72
CA SER A 235 -0.37 21.34 16.47
C SER A 235 -0.36 20.38 15.27
N VAL A 236 -1.32 20.53 14.36
CA VAL A 236 -1.40 19.72 13.14
C VAL A 236 -1.04 20.59 11.94
N ASN A 237 0.13 20.36 11.36
CA ASN A 237 0.49 20.97 10.09
C ASN A 237 -0.23 20.23 8.96
N THR A 238 -1.21 20.89 8.35
CA THR A 238 -1.99 20.29 7.25
C THR A 238 -1.17 20.18 5.98
N GLN A 239 -0.06 20.93 5.87
CA GLN A 239 0.77 21.06 4.68
C GLN A 239 -0.03 21.56 3.46
N THR A 240 -1.11 22.29 3.73
CA THR A 240 -1.96 22.95 2.74
C THR A 240 -2.07 24.45 3.04
N SER A 241 -2.91 25.16 2.28
CA SER A 241 -3.22 26.56 2.56
C SER A 241 -3.86 26.81 3.93
N SER A 242 -4.39 25.77 4.60
CA SER A 242 -4.89 25.87 5.97
C SER A 242 -3.77 26.02 7.02
N GLY A 243 -2.52 25.76 6.67
CA GLY A 243 -1.37 25.94 7.56
C GLY A 243 -1.38 25.00 8.77
N VAL A 244 -1.00 25.52 9.93
CA VAL A 244 -0.98 24.76 11.19
C VAL A 244 -2.27 25.01 11.96
N ILE A 245 -2.99 23.94 12.26
CA ILE A 245 -4.21 23.97 13.06
C ILE A 245 -3.87 23.48 14.47
N ASN A 246 -4.07 24.35 15.46
CA ASN A 246 -3.93 23.97 16.86
C ASN A 246 -5.26 23.40 17.37
N GLY A 247 -5.15 22.42 18.27
CA GLY A 247 -6.30 21.77 18.87
C GLY A 247 -6.05 21.34 20.29
N GLN A 248 -7.14 21.04 20.99
CA GLN A 248 -7.13 20.61 22.38
C GLN A 248 -8.33 19.70 22.63
N VAL A 249 -8.21 18.82 23.61
CA VAL A 249 -9.33 17.99 24.04
C VAL A 249 -10.28 18.83 24.88
N ILE A 250 -11.45 19.11 24.31
CA ILE A 250 -12.62 19.61 25.02
C ILE A 250 -13.52 18.39 25.21
N GLN A 251 -13.42 17.78 26.39
CA GLN A 251 -13.99 16.45 26.63
C GLN A 251 -15.47 16.38 26.17
N PRO A 252 -15.84 15.33 25.42
CA PRO A 252 -15.05 14.12 25.11
C PRO A 252 -14.20 14.19 23.83
N GLU A 253 -14.16 15.32 23.13
CA GLU A 253 -13.64 15.41 21.76
C GLU A 253 -12.29 16.14 21.69
N LEU A 254 -11.44 15.73 20.74
CA LEU A 254 -10.32 16.56 20.28
C LEU A 254 -10.87 17.57 19.27
N ILE A 255 -10.76 18.86 19.57
CA ILE A 255 -11.20 19.95 18.71
C ILE A 255 -9.98 20.55 18.00
N LEU A 256 -9.97 20.50 16.67
CA LEU A 256 -8.95 21.05 15.78
C LEU A 256 -9.59 22.05 14.83
N GLY A 257 -9.44 23.35 15.12
CA GLY A 257 -10.18 24.40 14.40
C GLY A 257 -11.69 24.18 14.51
N ALA A 258 -12.38 24.02 13.39
CA ALA A 258 -13.81 23.75 13.34
C ALA A 258 -14.18 22.25 13.40
N HIS A 259 -13.19 21.36 13.54
CA HIS A 259 -13.37 19.92 13.41
C HIS A 259 -13.30 19.23 14.76
N ALA A 260 -14.33 18.45 15.08
CA ALA A 260 -14.33 17.57 16.23
C ALA A 260 -13.92 16.14 15.84
N PHE A 261 -13.18 15.48 16.75
CA PHE A 261 -12.77 14.09 16.65
C PHE A 261 -13.07 13.38 17.98
N SER A 262 -13.97 12.40 17.94
CA SER A 262 -14.15 11.46 19.06
C SER A 262 -12.93 10.56 19.22
N LYS A 263 -12.80 9.89 20.37
CA LYS A 263 -11.77 8.87 20.58
C LYS A 263 -11.90 7.77 19.50
N PRO A 264 -10.86 7.50 18.70
CA PRO A 264 -10.88 6.40 17.74
C PRO A 264 -10.75 5.06 18.47
N SER A 265 -11.45 4.05 17.97
CA SER A 265 -11.23 2.66 18.35
C SER A 265 -9.96 2.10 17.68
N THR A 266 -9.50 0.93 18.13
CA THR A 266 -8.44 0.18 17.43
C THR A 266 -8.73 0.00 15.94
N ARG A 267 -9.98 -0.33 15.58
CA ARG A 267 -10.37 -0.53 14.18
C ARG A 267 -10.26 0.76 13.37
N ASP A 268 -10.66 1.89 13.95
CA ASP A 268 -10.57 3.19 13.29
C ASP A 268 -9.10 3.56 13.01
N ILE A 269 -8.19 3.28 13.95
CA ILE A 269 -6.75 3.54 13.77
C ILE A 269 -6.18 2.68 12.64
N PHE A 270 -6.43 1.37 12.63
CA PHE A 270 -5.88 0.50 11.58
C PHE A 270 -6.50 0.76 10.20
N SER A 271 -7.80 1.08 10.13
CA SER A 271 -8.51 1.32 8.86
C SER A 271 -8.33 2.73 8.31
N CYS A 272 -8.04 3.70 9.19
CA CYS A 272 -7.99 5.14 8.92
C CYS A 272 -9.22 5.71 8.21
N SER A 273 -10.38 5.02 8.27
CA SER A 273 -11.52 5.33 7.41
C SER A 273 -12.88 5.15 8.09
N THR A 274 -12.91 4.75 9.36
CA THR A 274 -14.13 4.56 10.14
C THR A 274 -14.18 5.46 11.36
N GLY A 275 -15.36 5.64 11.95
CA GLY A 275 -15.53 6.44 13.17
C GLY A 275 -15.09 7.90 12.96
N PRO A 276 -14.19 8.45 13.80
CA PRO A 276 -13.74 9.84 13.66
C PRO A 276 -12.95 10.10 12.36
N PHE A 277 -12.49 9.04 11.67
CA PHE A 277 -11.72 9.12 10.43
C PHE A 277 -12.56 8.88 9.17
N GLU A 278 -13.88 8.79 9.28
CA GLU A 278 -14.72 8.83 8.09
C GLU A 278 -14.54 10.16 7.36
N GLU A 279 -14.08 10.09 6.10
CA GLU A 279 -13.93 11.26 5.24
C GLU A 279 -15.31 11.82 4.87
N ARG A 280 -15.80 12.72 5.72
CA ARG A 280 -17.03 13.48 5.51
C ARG A 280 -16.70 14.97 5.54
N GLY A 281 -17.11 15.72 4.53
CA GLY A 281 -17.00 17.18 4.56
C GLY A 281 -15.82 17.75 3.77
N SER A 282 -15.00 18.59 4.39
CA SER A 282 -14.03 19.45 3.69
C SER A 282 -12.66 18.80 3.48
N ALA A 283 -11.92 19.29 2.48
CA ALA A 283 -10.53 18.89 2.23
C ALA A 283 -9.61 19.15 3.43
N GLU A 284 -9.89 20.17 4.24
CA GLU A 284 -9.16 20.41 5.50
C GLU A 284 -9.34 19.26 6.50
N ARG A 285 -10.57 18.74 6.65
CA ARG A 285 -10.82 17.59 7.52
C ARG A 285 -10.07 16.35 7.02
N GLY A 286 -10.09 16.08 5.72
CA GLY A 286 -9.33 14.96 5.14
C GLY A 286 -7.83 15.08 5.43
N ASN A 287 -7.27 16.28 5.32
CA ASN A 287 -5.86 16.51 5.68
C ASN A 287 -5.59 16.28 7.17
N LEU A 288 -6.47 16.71 8.07
CA LEU A 288 -6.37 16.43 9.50
C LEU A 288 -6.45 14.92 9.81
N ILE A 289 -7.41 14.21 9.18
CA ILE A 289 -7.59 12.76 9.31
C ILE A 289 -6.29 12.03 8.95
N ALA A 290 -5.67 12.38 7.82
CA ALA A 290 -4.43 11.77 7.37
C ALA A 290 -3.31 11.90 8.41
N ARG A 291 -3.11 13.09 8.99
CA ARG A 291 -2.03 13.34 9.97
C ARG A 291 -2.30 12.64 11.29
N LEU A 292 -3.53 12.70 11.79
CA LEU A 292 -3.92 12.01 13.02
C LEU A 292 -3.76 10.49 12.87
N SER A 293 -4.23 9.93 11.75
CA SER A 293 -4.14 8.50 11.46
C SER A 293 -2.68 8.03 11.41
N ALA A 294 -1.81 8.75 10.72
CA ALA A 294 -0.40 8.44 10.65
C ALA A 294 0.30 8.54 12.02
N ALA A 295 0.02 9.58 12.79
CA ALA A 295 0.62 9.77 14.11
C ALA A 295 0.16 8.72 15.15
N LEU A 296 -1.08 8.24 15.05
CA LEU A 296 -1.60 7.17 15.90
C LEU A 296 -1.01 5.80 15.51
N ASN A 297 -0.98 5.47 14.21
CA ASN A 297 -0.36 4.22 13.74
C ASN A 297 1.12 4.14 14.09
N ARG A 298 1.85 5.25 13.96
CA ARG A 298 3.28 5.36 14.31
C ARG A 298 3.53 5.61 15.78
N SER A 299 2.47 5.71 16.60
CA SER A 299 2.53 6.03 18.03
C SER A 299 3.41 7.25 18.38
N THR A 300 3.38 8.30 17.56
CA THR A 300 4.21 9.51 17.76
C THR A 300 3.48 10.60 18.52
N ILE A 301 2.14 10.61 18.51
CA ILE A 301 1.34 11.72 19.06
C ILE A 301 1.50 11.90 20.59
N LEU A 302 2.03 10.91 21.33
CA LEU A 302 2.42 11.12 22.74
C LEU A 302 3.80 11.77 22.89
N VAL A 303 4.69 11.59 21.92
CA VAL A 303 6.09 12.04 21.96
C VAL A 303 6.21 13.47 21.45
N ASP A 304 5.61 13.76 20.29
CA ASP A 304 5.60 15.10 19.69
C ASP A 304 4.20 15.71 19.80
N ASP A 305 4.15 17.02 20.07
CA ASP A 305 2.93 17.82 20.07
C ASP A 305 2.67 18.47 18.70
N THR A 306 3.60 18.34 17.76
CA THR A 306 3.44 18.76 16.37
C THR A 306 3.42 17.52 15.47
N ILE A 307 2.41 17.43 14.61
CA ILE A 307 2.32 16.34 13.61
C ILE A 307 2.16 16.91 12.19
N PRO A 308 2.70 16.26 11.15
CA PRO A 308 3.43 14.99 11.20
C PRO A 308 4.83 15.12 11.84
N ASP A 309 5.30 14.03 12.44
CA ASP A 309 6.62 13.89 13.09
C ASP A 309 7.64 13.25 12.11
N THR A 310 8.91 13.10 12.49
CA THR A 310 9.98 12.44 11.71
C THR A 310 10.59 11.24 12.45
N PRO A 311 11.10 10.21 11.75
CA PRO A 311 11.97 9.21 12.36
C PRO A 311 13.17 9.86 13.09
N PRO A 312 13.67 9.29 14.21
CA PRO A 312 13.45 7.91 14.67
C PRO A 312 12.31 7.71 15.69
N THR A 313 11.39 8.67 15.86
CA THR A 313 10.33 8.59 16.89
C THR A 313 9.22 7.57 16.60
N TYR A 314 9.20 7.02 15.39
CA TYR A 314 8.14 6.12 14.94
C TYR A 314 8.19 4.78 15.67
N PHE A 315 7.02 4.27 16.02
CA PHE A 315 6.79 2.94 16.60
C PHE A 315 7.55 2.66 17.92
N GLN A 316 7.89 3.71 18.68
CA GLN A 316 8.65 3.58 19.93
C GLN A 316 7.78 3.24 21.15
N HIS A 317 6.46 3.43 21.06
CA HIS A 317 5.56 3.09 22.15
C HIS A 317 5.22 1.58 22.12
N PRO A 318 5.09 0.89 23.28
CA PRO A 318 4.73 -0.53 23.33
C PRO A 318 3.40 -0.88 22.66
N ILE A 319 2.44 0.05 22.68
CA ILE A 319 1.20 -0.03 21.89
C ILE A 319 1.40 0.82 20.63
N THR A 320 1.58 0.15 19.51
CA THR A 320 1.76 0.77 18.19
C THR A 320 1.34 -0.19 17.07
N ASN A 321 1.33 0.25 15.81
CA ASN A 321 1.11 -0.63 14.68
C ASN A 321 2.37 -1.47 14.40
N HIS A 322 2.50 -2.60 15.11
CA HIS A 322 3.67 -3.46 14.98
C HIS A 322 3.77 -4.14 13.61
N TYR A 323 2.66 -4.40 12.92
CA TYR A 323 2.70 -4.84 11.54
C TYR A 323 3.47 -3.83 10.67
N ALA A 324 3.10 -2.55 10.73
CA ALA A 324 3.79 -1.50 9.97
C ALA A 324 5.27 -1.40 10.35
N ARG A 325 5.60 -1.38 11.66
CA ARG A 325 6.99 -1.40 12.14
C ARG A 325 7.80 -2.53 11.49
N ILE A 326 7.31 -3.76 11.59
CA ILE A 326 7.97 -4.96 11.07
C ILE A 326 8.10 -4.92 9.54
N VAL A 327 7.08 -4.40 8.84
CA VAL A 327 7.11 -4.24 7.38
C VAL A 327 8.17 -3.23 6.96
N HIS A 328 8.27 -2.07 7.62
CA HIS A 328 9.35 -1.12 7.36
C HIS A 328 10.72 -1.75 7.64
N ASP A 329 10.89 -2.44 8.77
CA ASP A 329 12.15 -3.11 9.14
C ASP A 329 12.57 -4.18 8.11
N ALA A 330 11.61 -4.86 7.46
CA ALA A 330 11.85 -5.88 6.45
C ALA A 330 12.15 -5.31 5.05
N ASN A 331 11.78 -4.05 4.79
CA ASN A 331 12.13 -3.38 3.53
C ASN A 331 13.57 -2.88 3.61
N LEU A 332 14.37 -3.17 2.57
CA LEU A 332 15.81 -2.88 2.60
C LEU A 332 16.12 -1.39 2.73
N ASP A 333 15.26 -0.53 2.17
CA ASP A 333 15.36 0.92 2.28
C ASP A 333 14.46 1.52 3.37
N GLY A 334 13.79 0.69 4.18
CA GLY A 334 12.87 1.13 5.22
C GLY A 334 11.54 1.71 4.72
N ARG A 335 11.26 1.66 3.40
CA ARG A 335 10.04 2.23 2.81
C ARG A 335 9.05 1.16 2.39
N GLY A 336 7.77 1.42 2.62
CA GLY A 336 6.67 0.56 2.20
C GLY A 336 5.35 1.08 2.74
N TYR A 337 4.28 0.98 1.94
CA TYR A 337 2.97 1.51 2.30
C TYR A 337 2.23 0.49 3.18
N ALA A 338 2.39 0.55 4.51
CA ALA A 338 1.92 -0.51 5.42
C ALA A 338 0.55 -0.25 6.07
N PHE A 339 0.04 0.98 6.00
CA PHE A 339 -1.29 1.37 6.45
C PHE A 339 -1.75 2.60 5.66
N PRO A 340 -3.05 2.92 5.57
CA PRO A 340 -3.50 4.14 4.89
C PRO A 340 -2.83 5.40 5.47
N TYR A 341 -2.41 6.32 4.61
CA TYR A 341 -1.68 7.53 4.98
C TYR A 341 -0.23 7.32 5.48
N ASP A 342 0.42 6.20 5.14
CA ASP A 342 1.86 6.01 5.39
C ASP A 342 2.74 7.00 4.57
N ASP A 343 2.17 7.61 3.53
CA ASP A 343 2.78 8.69 2.76
C ASP A 343 2.86 10.03 3.52
N VAL A 344 2.13 10.18 4.64
CA VAL A 344 2.21 11.38 5.47
C VAL A 344 3.59 11.52 6.06
N THR A 345 4.29 12.58 5.68
CA THR A 345 5.61 12.95 6.18
C THR A 345 5.69 14.47 6.29
N PRO A 346 6.58 15.03 7.13
CA PRO A 346 6.79 16.47 7.20
C PRO A 346 7.22 17.04 5.85
N THR A 347 6.99 18.33 5.63
CA THR A 347 7.39 18.99 4.38
C THR A 347 8.90 18.86 4.17
N GLY A 348 9.31 18.31 3.03
CA GLY A 348 10.71 18.00 2.74
C GLY A 348 11.24 16.74 3.45
N GLY A 349 10.37 16.03 4.17
CA GLY A 349 10.65 14.75 4.80
C GLY A 349 10.88 13.64 3.77
N ARG A 350 11.55 12.58 4.24
CA ARG A 350 11.83 11.39 3.43
C ARG A 350 10.54 10.58 3.27
N ASP A 351 10.22 10.21 2.03
CA ASP A 351 9.15 9.24 1.72
C ASP A 351 9.29 7.97 2.59
N GLN A 352 8.17 7.56 3.19
CA GLN A 352 8.05 6.33 3.96
C GLN A 352 7.24 5.26 3.21
N SER A 353 6.45 5.68 2.23
CA SER A 353 5.44 4.84 1.58
C SER A 353 5.99 3.93 0.48
N GLY A 354 7.21 4.19 0.00
CA GLY A 354 7.80 3.39 -1.08
C GLY A 354 7.22 3.80 -2.43
N ALA A 355 7.19 5.12 -2.68
CA ALA A 355 6.67 5.69 -3.90
C ALA A 355 7.78 6.24 -4.83
N VAL A 356 7.48 6.23 -6.12
CA VAL A 356 8.23 6.93 -7.17
C VAL A 356 7.27 7.80 -7.98
N ASN A 357 7.69 8.99 -8.37
CA ASN A 357 6.88 9.87 -9.22
C ASN A 357 7.74 10.78 -10.10
N HIS A 358 7.20 11.15 -11.27
CA HIS A 358 7.83 12.14 -12.14
C HIS A 358 6.81 12.70 -13.15
N GLY A 359 6.89 14.01 -13.42
CA GLY A 359 6.04 14.70 -14.41
C GLY A 359 6.45 14.48 -15.89
N SER A 360 7.50 13.70 -16.13
CA SER A 360 7.97 13.34 -17.47
C SER A 360 8.56 11.93 -17.44
N PRO A 361 7.73 10.91 -17.18
CA PRO A 361 8.17 9.53 -17.08
C PRO A 361 8.57 9.00 -18.46
N ARG A 362 9.63 8.19 -18.52
CA ARG A 362 10.06 7.48 -19.74
C ARG A 362 9.85 5.98 -19.62
N LEU A 363 10.16 5.42 -18.46
CA LEU A 363 10.07 3.99 -18.20
C LEU A 363 9.79 3.75 -16.71
N LEU A 364 8.75 2.98 -16.42
CA LEU A 364 8.58 2.36 -15.11
C LEU A 364 9.11 0.93 -15.20
N THR A 365 10.03 0.54 -14.33
CA THR A 365 10.46 -0.85 -14.16
C THR A 365 9.87 -1.39 -12.87
N VAL A 366 9.20 -2.53 -12.95
CA VAL A 366 8.58 -3.21 -11.81
C VAL A 366 9.13 -4.62 -11.76
N ALA A 367 9.85 -4.96 -10.67
CA ALA A 367 10.46 -6.28 -10.52
C ALA A 367 9.78 -7.05 -9.38
N VAL A 368 9.42 -8.31 -9.64
CA VAL A 368 8.77 -9.21 -8.67
C VAL A 368 9.70 -10.32 -8.22
N GLY A 369 9.76 -10.60 -6.92
CA GLY A 369 10.42 -11.76 -6.31
C GLY A 369 11.62 -11.46 -5.42
N GLY A 370 12.17 -10.25 -5.46
CA GLY A 370 13.19 -9.79 -4.52
C GLY A 370 14.61 -10.37 -4.72
N ASN A 371 14.85 -11.25 -5.69
CA ASN A 371 16.21 -11.68 -6.02
C ASN A 371 17.01 -10.49 -6.59
N GLY A 372 18.20 -10.26 -6.02
CA GLY A 372 19.03 -9.12 -6.40
C GLY A 372 18.49 -7.76 -5.92
N ALA A 373 17.54 -7.74 -4.98
CA ALA A 373 17.12 -6.50 -4.32
C ALA A 373 18.30 -5.91 -3.54
N SER A 374 18.60 -4.64 -3.79
CA SER A 374 19.68 -3.90 -3.13
C SER A 374 19.36 -2.42 -3.08
N LEU A 375 19.91 -1.73 -2.07
CA LEU A 375 19.78 -0.27 -1.92
C LEU A 375 20.32 0.51 -3.11
N LEU A 376 21.30 -0.08 -3.80
CA LEU A 376 21.82 0.38 -5.07
C LEU A 376 20.88 -0.19 -6.14
N GLY A 377 20.13 0.67 -6.85
CA GLY A 377 19.17 0.22 -7.87
C GLY A 377 19.79 -0.69 -8.94
N PRO A 378 18.96 -1.36 -9.78
CA PRO A 378 19.44 -2.34 -10.75
C PRO A 378 20.51 -1.74 -11.68
N GLY A 379 21.75 -2.21 -11.56
CA GLY A 379 22.88 -1.82 -12.42
C GLY A 379 24.08 -1.18 -11.70
N ILE A 380 23.96 -0.81 -10.42
CA ILE A 380 25.13 -0.38 -9.63
C ILE A 380 25.59 -1.59 -8.82
N ARG A 381 26.50 -2.40 -9.40
CA ARG A 381 27.26 -3.37 -8.62
C ARG A 381 28.14 -2.57 -7.65
N ALA A 382 28.11 -2.92 -6.36
CA ALA A 382 29.16 -2.49 -5.45
C ALA A 382 30.49 -3.03 -6.02
N GLU A 383 31.35 -2.15 -6.50
CA GLU A 383 32.74 -2.50 -6.69
C GLU A 383 33.38 -2.61 -5.30
N LEU A 384 33.52 -3.87 -4.88
CA LEU A 384 34.33 -4.44 -3.79
C LEU A 384 33.91 -4.13 -2.34
#